data_AF-A3XRD7-F1
#
_entry.id   AF-A3XRD7-F1
#
_cell.length_a   1.000
_cell.length_b   1.000
_cell.length_c   1.000
_cell.angle_alpha   90.00
_cell.angle_beta   90.00
_cell.angle_gamma   90.00
#
_symmetry.space_group_name_H-M   'P 1'
#
loop_
_entity.id
_entity.type
_entity.pdbx_description
1 polymer ?
#
loop_
_entity_poly.entity_id
_entity_poly.type
_entity_poly.pdbx_seq_one_letter_code
_entity_poly.pdbx_strand_id
1 'polypeptide(L)'
;MAADYLSHLENPSEKLISEISNNIENCFDDTKISFFVKGKIQLLTGQNDEDFRQAFENIEKAAILGDVSAACLLGELHKSGIGCSVDFEKAFYWFENAADSNNEKAKYSLGYMYLKGLGSIEQSYEEAIEWFENSSYPMAKHWLAICQFYGLGLDEGKESAKSKLDTLSLENSKNFINHINELNANRTVFSFENQLLTSTSNSSNVDKDTLLGDYEGHIFDMDWSGNKVISSDNLQLNLTQSKDGSSIEILMQTRESIFNGSGYFYNNVIYPEGLEVVLPFAYVDRPEYKNISWAINSISFESKKIKGDEYLFAHIDAWSSKLQEPLEPTILVLTKNQLGLSESEIDGIAAQNDFIKVYPNPVETDFLVQYELPYDSNSQLTLYNMMGYPVKSLSNNVYQRQGIQTLRFDGSDIVTGNYVLKLSTGKESYNKVLIKK
;
A
#
# COMPACT_ATOMS: atom_id res chain seq x y z
N MET A 1 46.35 1.79 -16.90
CA MET A 1 45.75 1.00 -18.00
C MET A 1 44.90 -0.16 -17.47
N ALA A 2 45.44 -1.09 -16.67
CA ALA A 2 44.61 -2.14 -16.05
C ALA A 2 43.58 -1.58 -15.07
N ALA A 3 43.99 -0.73 -14.11
CA ALA A 3 43.05 -0.10 -13.16
C ALA A 3 41.98 0.77 -13.85
N ASP A 4 42.34 1.40 -14.96
CA ASP A 4 41.43 2.20 -15.80
C ASP A 4 40.43 1.33 -16.58
N TYR A 5 40.86 0.16 -17.07
CA TYR A 5 39.95 -0.82 -17.65
C TYR A 5 38.97 -1.39 -16.60
N LEU A 6 39.45 -1.60 -15.37
CA LEU A 6 38.68 -2.18 -14.27
C LEU A 6 37.66 -1.20 -13.69
N SER A 7 37.91 0.11 -13.74
CA SER A 7 36.99 1.14 -13.26
C SER A 7 35.66 1.13 -14.03
N HIS A 8 35.69 0.70 -15.30
CA HIS A 8 34.52 0.63 -16.18
C HIS A 8 33.75 -0.70 -16.12
N LEU A 9 34.21 -1.70 -15.36
CA LEU A 9 33.51 -2.98 -15.23
C LEU A 9 32.44 -2.89 -14.14
N GLU A 10 31.17 -2.93 -14.51
CA GLU A 10 30.06 -2.95 -13.55
C GLU A 10 29.98 -4.30 -12.80
N ASN A 11 30.10 -5.42 -13.52
CA ASN A 11 29.98 -6.78 -12.96
C ASN A 11 31.13 -7.70 -13.45
N PRO A 12 32.33 -7.62 -12.87
CA PRO A 12 33.44 -8.51 -13.25
C PRO A 12 33.15 -9.96 -12.81
N SER A 13 33.61 -10.94 -13.59
CA SER A 13 33.45 -12.36 -13.25
C SER A 13 34.31 -12.74 -12.03
N GLU A 14 33.91 -13.76 -11.27
CA GLU A 14 34.69 -14.25 -10.12
C GLU A 14 36.14 -14.59 -10.50
N LYS A 15 36.34 -15.17 -11.69
CA LYS A 15 37.67 -15.46 -12.22
C LYS A 15 38.50 -14.17 -12.39
N LEU A 16 37.89 -13.13 -12.96
CA LEU A 16 38.56 -11.85 -13.16
C LEU A 16 38.84 -11.16 -11.82
N ILE A 17 37.90 -11.18 -10.87
CA ILE A 17 38.11 -10.68 -9.51
C ILE A 17 39.32 -11.37 -8.86
N SER A 18 39.36 -12.70 -8.90
CA SER A 18 40.47 -13.50 -8.36
C SER A 18 41.81 -13.19 -9.04
N GLU A 19 41.81 -13.01 -10.36
CA GLU A 19 43.02 -12.63 -11.11
C GLU A 19 43.54 -11.24 -10.72
N ILE A 20 42.65 -10.28 -10.45
CA ILE A 20 43.04 -8.92 -10.03
C ILE A 20 43.56 -8.93 -8.59
N SER A 21 42.83 -9.53 -7.65
CA SER A 21 43.25 -9.60 -6.24
C SER A 21 44.61 -10.28 -6.09
N ASN A 22 44.86 -11.38 -6.82
CA ASN A 22 46.09 -12.15 -6.68
C ASN A 22 47.31 -11.52 -7.38
N ASN A 23 47.12 -10.78 -8.48
CA ASN A 23 48.24 -10.35 -9.34
C ASN A 23 48.42 -8.84 -9.45
N ILE A 24 47.38 -8.04 -9.20
CA ILE A 24 47.36 -6.61 -9.53
C ILE A 24 47.27 -5.74 -8.27
N GLU A 25 46.69 -6.25 -7.17
CA GLU A 25 46.50 -5.47 -5.94
C GLU A 25 47.82 -4.94 -5.33
N ASN A 26 48.88 -5.75 -5.40
CA ASN A 26 50.22 -5.36 -4.94
C ASN A 26 50.93 -4.33 -5.85
N CYS A 27 50.33 -4.00 -7.00
CA CYS A 27 50.84 -3.02 -7.96
C CYS A 27 50.05 -1.71 -7.92
N PHE A 28 49.11 -1.56 -7.00
CA PHE A 28 48.33 -0.33 -6.84
C PHE A 28 49.16 0.76 -6.13
N ASP A 29 49.47 1.83 -6.85
CA ASP A 29 50.00 3.08 -6.28
C ASP A 29 48.89 3.87 -5.56
N ASP A 30 49.23 4.84 -4.71
CA ASP A 30 48.27 5.73 -4.01
C ASP A 30 47.60 6.76 -4.95
N THR A 31 46.83 6.27 -5.92
CA THR A 31 46.09 7.07 -6.89
C THR A 31 44.59 6.87 -6.75
N LYS A 32 43.79 7.83 -7.23
CA LYS A 32 42.32 7.75 -7.18
C LYS A 32 41.76 6.48 -7.84
N ILE A 33 42.35 6.07 -8.97
CA ILE A 33 41.92 4.88 -9.71
C ILE A 33 42.25 3.60 -8.91
N SER A 34 43.44 3.55 -8.30
CA SER A 34 43.84 2.42 -7.45
C SER A 34 42.91 2.25 -6.24
N PHE A 35 42.62 3.35 -5.53
CA PHE A 35 41.70 3.33 -4.40
C PHE A 35 40.29 2.90 -4.83
N PHE A 36 39.80 3.41 -5.96
CA PHE A 36 38.50 3.04 -6.49
C PHE A 36 38.41 1.53 -6.82
N VAL A 37 39.38 1.01 -7.57
CA VAL A 37 39.40 -0.41 -7.96
C VAL A 37 39.54 -1.31 -6.73
N LYS A 38 40.40 -0.95 -5.77
CA LYS A 38 40.55 -1.69 -4.52
C LYS A 38 39.24 -1.72 -3.73
N GLY A 39 38.60 -0.58 -3.54
CA GLY A 39 37.31 -0.48 -2.86
C GLY A 39 36.24 -1.32 -3.55
N LYS A 40 36.13 -1.27 -4.89
CA LYS A 40 35.17 -2.12 -5.62
C LYS A 40 35.41 -3.61 -5.44
N ILE A 41 36.66 -4.06 -5.49
CA ILE A 41 36.99 -5.47 -5.28
C ILE A 41 36.60 -5.90 -3.87
N GLN A 42 36.94 -5.08 -2.87
CA GLN A 42 36.57 -5.36 -1.47
C GLN A 42 35.06 -5.41 -1.27
N LEU A 43 34.28 -4.56 -1.94
CA LEU A 43 32.81 -4.66 -1.93
C LEU A 43 32.30 -5.98 -2.53
N LEU A 44 32.97 -6.48 -3.58
CA LEU A 44 32.58 -7.71 -4.27
C LEU A 44 33.02 -8.98 -3.54
N THR A 45 34.15 -8.94 -2.83
CA THR A 45 34.73 -10.10 -2.13
C THR A 45 34.49 -10.11 -0.62
N GLY A 46 34.02 -8.99 -0.06
CA GLY A 46 33.84 -8.80 1.37
C GLY A 46 32.85 -9.78 1.97
N GLN A 47 33.16 -10.27 3.17
CA GLN A 47 32.36 -11.28 3.88
C GLN A 47 31.85 -10.80 5.23
N ASN A 48 32.35 -9.66 5.72
CA ASN A 48 32.04 -9.11 7.03
C ASN A 48 32.06 -7.57 7.01
N ASP A 49 31.56 -6.96 8.09
CA ASP A 49 31.44 -5.51 8.22
C ASP A 49 32.78 -4.76 8.12
N GLU A 50 33.88 -5.38 8.58
CA GLU A 50 35.21 -4.78 8.52
C GLU A 50 35.72 -4.72 7.07
N ASP A 51 35.45 -5.74 6.25
CA ASP A 51 35.76 -5.72 4.81
C ASP A 51 35.01 -4.58 4.11
N PHE A 52 33.70 -4.43 4.40
CA PHE A 52 32.88 -3.37 3.82
C PHE A 52 33.30 -1.98 4.29
N ARG A 53 33.74 -1.85 5.54
CA ARG A 53 34.30 -0.59 6.07
C ARG A 53 35.59 -0.20 5.36
N GLN A 54 36.50 -1.15 5.15
CA GLN A 54 37.74 -0.88 4.41
C GLN A 54 37.46 -0.53 2.94
N ALA A 55 36.46 -1.18 2.35
CA ALA A 55 36.00 -0.86 1.01
C ALA A 55 35.48 0.59 0.94
N PHE A 56 34.62 0.98 1.89
CA PHE A 56 34.11 2.33 2.04
C PHE A 56 35.25 3.36 2.13
N GLU A 57 36.23 3.15 3.00
CA GLU A 57 37.38 4.06 3.16
C GLU A 57 38.19 4.25 1.87
N ASN A 58 38.34 3.19 1.07
CA ASN A 58 39.04 3.29 -0.22
C ASN A 58 38.18 4.03 -1.27
N ILE A 59 36.87 3.78 -1.33
CA ILE A 59 35.96 4.53 -2.20
C ILE A 59 35.94 6.02 -1.81
N GLU A 60 35.89 6.33 -0.52
CA GLU A 60 35.94 7.69 0.00
C GLU A 60 37.21 8.42 -0.41
N LYS A 61 38.38 7.79 -0.24
CA LYS A 61 39.66 8.36 -0.71
C LYS A 61 39.66 8.64 -2.20
N ALA A 62 39.14 7.72 -3.01
CA ALA A 62 39.06 7.91 -4.46
C ALA A 62 38.14 9.09 -4.84
N ALA A 63 36.98 9.19 -4.19
CA ALA A 63 36.03 10.28 -4.41
C ALA A 63 36.62 11.65 -4.02
N ILE A 64 37.29 11.74 -2.87
CA ILE A 64 37.98 12.96 -2.40
C ILE A 64 39.09 13.38 -3.38
N LEU A 65 39.77 12.43 -4.02
CA LEU A 65 40.76 12.68 -5.07
C LEU A 65 40.13 13.01 -6.44
N GLY A 66 38.81 13.17 -6.52
CA GLY A 66 38.08 13.58 -7.71
C GLY A 66 37.87 12.45 -8.73
N ASP A 67 37.67 11.21 -8.26
CA ASP A 67 37.15 10.14 -9.10
C ASP A 67 35.61 10.19 -9.12
N VAL A 68 35.05 10.45 -10.30
CA VAL A 68 33.60 10.67 -10.49
C VAL A 68 32.80 9.40 -10.26
N SER A 69 33.34 8.25 -10.66
CA SER A 69 32.70 6.94 -10.45
C SER A 69 32.73 6.57 -8.97
N ALA A 70 33.82 6.88 -8.27
CA ALA A 70 33.91 6.72 -6.82
C ALA A 70 32.93 7.63 -6.08
N ALA A 71 32.78 8.90 -6.50
CA ALA A 71 31.78 9.80 -5.90
C ALA A 71 30.35 9.24 -6.05
N CYS A 72 29.98 8.78 -7.25
CA CYS A 72 28.68 8.12 -7.45
C CYS A 72 28.52 6.87 -6.56
N LEU A 73 29.55 6.02 -6.49
CA LEU A 73 29.50 4.82 -5.66
C LEU A 73 29.44 5.15 -4.16
N LEU A 74 30.14 6.20 -3.72
CA LEU A 74 30.09 6.66 -2.33
C LEU A 74 28.69 7.14 -1.95
N GLY A 75 27.99 7.80 -2.88
CA GLY A 75 26.58 8.14 -2.71
C GLY A 75 25.71 6.89 -2.52
N GLU A 76 25.94 5.83 -3.30
CA GLU A 76 25.26 4.55 -3.13
C GLU A 76 25.54 3.90 -1.79
N LEU A 77 26.81 3.89 -1.34
CA LEU A 77 27.21 3.31 -0.05
C LEU A 77 26.56 4.04 1.13
N HIS A 78 26.48 5.37 1.08
CA HIS A 78 25.75 6.16 2.08
C HIS A 78 24.24 5.90 2.04
N LYS A 79 23.65 5.75 0.85
CA LYS A 79 22.22 5.41 0.71
C LYS A 79 21.90 4.03 1.28
N SER A 80 22.80 3.05 1.12
CA SER A 80 22.58 1.67 1.56
C SER A 80 23.19 1.33 2.92
N GLY A 81 23.99 2.22 3.52
CA GLY A 81 24.71 1.92 4.76
C GLY A 81 25.71 0.77 4.63
N ILE A 82 26.29 0.55 3.45
CA ILE A 82 27.33 -0.49 3.28
C ILE A 82 28.67 0.11 3.72
N GLY A 83 29.27 -0.48 4.76
CA GLY A 83 30.54 0.01 5.34
C GLY A 83 30.40 1.32 6.13
N CYS A 84 29.20 1.87 6.27
CA CYS A 84 28.88 3.09 7.01
C CYS A 84 27.43 3.08 7.52
N SER A 85 26.99 4.10 8.25
CA SER A 85 25.57 4.26 8.57
C SER A 85 24.80 4.85 7.37
N VAL A 86 23.53 4.49 7.21
CA VAL A 86 22.65 5.10 6.20
C VAL A 86 22.58 6.61 6.43
N ASP A 87 22.86 7.38 5.39
CA ASP A 87 22.91 8.85 5.42
C ASP A 87 22.47 9.40 4.05
N PHE A 88 21.17 9.67 3.90
CA PHE A 88 20.60 10.14 2.64
C PHE A 88 21.13 11.53 2.25
N GLU A 89 21.46 12.40 3.20
CA GLU A 89 22.01 13.74 2.90
C GLU A 89 23.39 13.66 2.27
N LYS A 90 24.26 12.79 2.83
CA LYS A 90 25.56 12.53 2.20
C LYS A 90 25.42 11.82 0.87
N ALA A 91 24.45 10.90 0.75
CA ALA A 91 24.17 10.25 -0.53
C ALA A 91 23.83 11.29 -1.61
N PHE A 92 22.90 12.20 -1.29
CA PHE A 92 22.48 13.29 -2.18
C PHE A 92 23.68 14.17 -2.58
N TYR A 93 24.47 14.64 -1.62
CA TYR A 93 25.66 15.46 -1.87
C TYR A 93 26.64 14.80 -2.85
N TRP A 94 26.95 13.51 -2.65
CA TRP A 94 27.89 12.80 -3.52
C TRP A 94 27.30 12.51 -4.91
N PHE A 95 25.99 12.29 -5.00
CA PHE A 95 25.32 12.19 -6.30
C PHE A 95 25.33 13.51 -7.05
N GLU A 96 25.05 14.64 -6.40
CA GLU A 96 25.17 15.98 -7.02
C GLU A 96 26.59 16.21 -7.55
N ASN A 97 27.61 15.95 -6.72
CA ASN A 97 29.00 16.11 -7.12
C ASN A 97 29.37 15.27 -8.37
N ALA A 98 28.90 14.02 -8.42
CA ALA A 98 29.11 13.16 -9.57
C ALA A 98 28.28 13.59 -10.80
N ALA A 99 27.03 14.04 -10.59
CA ALA A 99 26.13 14.50 -11.64
C ALA A 99 26.65 15.78 -12.32
N ASP A 100 27.25 16.70 -11.56
CA ASP A 100 27.94 17.90 -12.08
C ASP A 100 29.08 17.54 -13.04
N SER A 101 29.67 16.36 -12.86
CA SER A 101 30.68 15.78 -13.74
C SER A 101 30.09 14.89 -14.85
N ASN A 102 28.80 15.03 -15.15
CA ASN A 102 28.03 14.24 -16.12
C ASN A 102 27.98 12.73 -15.83
N ASN A 103 28.00 12.33 -14.56
CA ASN A 103 27.73 10.93 -14.22
C ASN A 103 26.23 10.62 -14.39
N GLU A 104 25.92 9.80 -15.39
CA GLU A 104 24.54 9.47 -15.77
C GLU A 104 23.80 8.65 -14.71
N LYS A 105 24.51 7.77 -14.00
CA LYS A 105 23.94 6.98 -12.89
C LYS A 105 23.63 7.89 -11.70
N ALA A 106 24.49 8.86 -11.40
CA ALA A 106 24.25 9.83 -10.33
C ALA A 106 23.03 10.73 -10.62
N LYS A 107 22.89 11.23 -11.86
CA LYS A 107 21.67 11.95 -12.29
C LYS A 107 20.40 11.11 -12.08
N TYR A 108 20.45 9.83 -12.47
CA TYR A 108 19.36 8.89 -12.18
C TYR A 108 19.10 8.76 -10.67
N SER A 109 20.14 8.60 -9.85
CA SER A 109 20.01 8.48 -8.40
C SER A 109 19.38 9.72 -7.75
N LEU A 110 19.71 10.93 -8.21
CA LEU A 110 19.07 12.16 -7.76
C LEU A 110 17.57 12.16 -8.09
N GLY A 111 17.23 11.81 -9.33
CA GLY A 111 15.82 11.70 -9.72
C GLY A 111 15.06 10.68 -8.87
N TYR A 112 15.70 9.56 -8.53
CA TYR A 112 15.11 8.55 -7.64
C TYR A 112 14.92 9.04 -6.21
N MET A 113 15.84 9.85 -5.68
CA MET A 113 15.69 10.43 -4.34
C MET A 113 14.54 11.44 -4.26
N TYR A 114 14.39 12.30 -5.28
CA TYR A 114 13.24 13.20 -5.39
C TYR A 114 11.93 12.46 -5.62
N LEU A 115 11.93 11.42 -6.44
CA LEU A 115 10.74 10.61 -6.73
C LEU A 115 10.08 10.10 -5.44
N LYS A 116 10.92 9.72 -4.46
CA LYS A 116 10.51 9.08 -3.22
C LYS A 116 10.49 9.99 -1.99
N GLY A 117 11.18 11.13 -2.03
CA GLY A 117 11.40 11.96 -0.84
C GLY A 117 12.22 11.26 0.25
N LEU A 118 13.44 10.80 -0.09
CA LEU A 118 14.30 10.08 0.86
C LEU A 118 15.08 11.03 1.78
N GLY A 119 15.14 10.73 3.07
CA GLY A 119 15.87 11.56 4.04
C GLY A 119 15.12 12.86 4.36
N SER A 120 15.80 14.00 4.30
CA SER A 120 15.14 15.32 4.39
C SER A 120 14.82 15.93 3.03
N ILE A 121 15.06 15.20 1.93
CA ILE A 121 14.68 15.60 0.59
C ILE A 121 13.16 15.49 0.46
N GLU A 122 12.50 16.60 0.15
CA GLU A 122 11.05 16.60 -0.12
C GLU A 122 10.75 15.84 -1.41
N GLN A 123 9.67 15.06 -1.39
CA GLN A 123 9.21 14.36 -2.56
C GLN A 123 8.78 15.35 -3.64
N SER A 124 9.32 15.21 -4.84
CA SER A 124 8.79 15.91 -6.02
C SER A 124 8.93 15.11 -7.30
N TYR A 125 7.81 14.99 -8.03
CA TYR A 125 7.79 14.34 -9.32
C TYR A 125 8.41 15.20 -10.42
N GLU A 126 8.27 16.52 -10.34
CA GLU A 126 8.78 17.45 -11.35
C GLU A 126 10.31 17.41 -11.41
N GLU A 127 10.98 17.56 -10.26
CA GLU A 127 12.43 17.43 -10.11
C GLU A 127 12.89 16.02 -10.50
N ALA A 128 12.17 14.98 -10.09
CA ALA A 128 12.51 13.60 -10.45
C ALA A 128 12.53 13.41 -11.98
N ILE A 129 11.51 13.90 -12.67
CA ILE A 129 11.40 13.85 -14.13
C ILE A 129 12.53 14.62 -14.78
N GLU A 130 12.83 15.83 -14.33
CA GLU A 130 13.93 16.64 -14.89
C GLU A 130 15.26 15.89 -14.81
N TRP A 131 15.57 15.30 -13.66
CA TRP A 131 16.78 14.49 -13.49
C TRP A 131 16.79 13.25 -14.38
N PHE A 132 15.66 12.55 -14.52
CA PHE A 132 15.56 11.38 -15.38
C PHE A 132 15.69 11.72 -16.86
N GLU A 133 15.10 12.82 -17.34
CA GLU A 133 15.20 13.25 -18.73
C GLU A 133 16.64 13.65 -19.10
N ASN A 134 17.40 14.17 -18.13
CA ASN A 134 18.81 14.52 -18.29
C ASN A 134 19.77 13.34 -18.07
N SER A 135 19.25 12.13 -17.83
CA SER A 135 20.03 10.90 -17.67
C SER A 135 19.80 9.91 -18.81
N SER A 136 20.90 9.45 -19.39
CA SER A 136 20.95 8.33 -20.34
C SER A 136 21.04 6.97 -19.65
N TYR A 137 21.14 6.93 -18.31
CA TYR A 137 21.14 5.68 -17.57
C TYR A 137 19.82 4.91 -17.82
N PRO A 138 19.85 3.62 -18.19
CA PRO A 138 18.65 2.93 -18.66
C PRO A 138 17.45 2.98 -17.70
N MET A 139 17.70 2.94 -16.38
CA MET A 139 16.63 3.01 -15.38
C MET A 139 15.92 4.38 -15.35
N ALA A 140 16.55 5.46 -15.81
CA ALA A 140 15.87 6.75 -15.92
C ALA A 140 14.67 6.68 -16.88
N LYS A 141 14.86 6.04 -18.04
CA LYS A 141 13.76 5.80 -19.00
C LYS A 141 12.68 4.88 -18.47
N HIS A 142 13.07 3.88 -17.66
CA HIS A 142 12.13 3.02 -16.97
C HIS A 142 11.24 3.85 -16.05
N TRP A 143 11.83 4.65 -15.16
CA TRP A 143 11.07 5.48 -14.21
C TRP A 143 10.22 6.55 -14.88
N LEU A 144 10.68 7.18 -15.97
CA LEU A 144 9.84 8.09 -16.75
C LEU A 144 8.58 7.40 -17.28
N ALA A 145 8.70 6.15 -17.74
CA ALA A 145 7.56 5.39 -18.20
C ALA A 145 6.64 4.98 -17.02
N ILE A 146 7.19 4.63 -15.85
CA ILE A 146 6.41 4.39 -14.63
C ILE A 146 5.65 5.65 -14.19
N CYS A 147 6.31 6.81 -14.20
CA CYS A 147 5.67 8.10 -13.90
C CYS A 147 4.54 8.39 -14.88
N GLN A 148 4.74 8.18 -16.18
CA GLN A 148 3.66 8.30 -17.17
C GLN A 148 2.53 7.28 -16.97
N PHE A 149 2.86 6.04 -16.56
CA PHE A 149 1.87 5.00 -16.34
C PHE A 149 0.91 5.36 -15.21
N TYR A 150 1.45 5.87 -14.10
CA TYR A 150 0.69 6.26 -12.92
C TYR A 150 0.30 7.74 -12.91
N GLY A 151 0.68 8.54 -13.90
CA GLY A 151 0.40 9.98 -13.93
C GLY A 151 1.08 10.75 -12.79
N LEU A 152 2.33 10.42 -12.46
CA LEU A 152 3.14 11.04 -11.41
C LEU A 152 3.97 12.16 -12.03
N GLY A 153 3.49 13.41 -11.97
CA GLY A 153 4.13 14.57 -12.60
C GLY A 153 4.10 14.60 -14.14
N LEU A 154 3.59 13.55 -14.79
CA LEU A 154 3.35 13.46 -16.23
C LEU A 154 1.88 13.18 -16.52
N ASP A 155 1.43 13.53 -17.73
CA ASP A 155 0.11 13.12 -18.21
C ASP A 155 -0.02 11.60 -18.24
N GLU A 156 -1.08 11.09 -17.61
CA GLU A 156 -1.31 9.65 -17.49
C GLU A 156 -1.54 9.02 -18.88
N GLY A 157 -0.77 7.97 -19.18
CA GLY A 157 -0.78 7.33 -20.49
C GLY A 157 -0.42 5.85 -20.43
N LYS A 158 -1.26 5.03 -19.77
CA LYS A 158 -1.00 3.60 -19.47
C LYS A 158 -0.48 2.78 -20.65
N GLU A 159 -1.19 2.76 -21.78
CA GLU A 159 -0.81 1.94 -22.94
C GLU A 159 0.46 2.46 -23.63
N SER A 160 0.62 3.79 -23.72
CA SER A 160 1.87 4.37 -24.23
C SER A 160 3.06 4.08 -23.32
N ALA A 161 2.86 4.12 -22.01
CA ALA A 161 3.88 3.84 -21.01
C ALA A 161 4.30 2.37 -21.03
N LYS A 162 3.34 1.44 -21.08
CA LYS A 162 3.61 0.01 -21.29
C LYS A 162 4.41 -0.24 -22.56
N SER A 163 4.01 0.37 -23.68
CA SER A 163 4.76 0.25 -24.93
C SER A 163 6.20 0.77 -24.81
N LYS A 164 6.43 1.90 -24.12
CA LYS A 164 7.79 2.37 -23.82
C LYS A 164 8.56 1.34 -23.00
N LEU A 165 7.97 0.81 -21.92
CA LEU A 165 8.58 -0.22 -21.07
C LEU A 165 8.93 -1.50 -21.84
N ASP A 166 8.06 -1.96 -22.75
CA ASP A 166 8.31 -3.13 -23.61
C ASP A 166 9.52 -2.93 -24.53
N THR A 167 9.79 -1.70 -24.96
CA THR A 167 10.98 -1.40 -25.77
C THR A 167 12.26 -1.32 -24.95
N LEU A 168 12.16 -1.20 -23.62
CA LEU A 168 13.31 -1.24 -22.74
C LEU A 168 13.68 -2.71 -22.53
N SER A 169 14.86 -3.12 -23.02
CA SER A 169 15.44 -4.45 -22.78
C SER A 169 15.92 -4.62 -21.32
N LEU A 170 15.15 -4.11 -20.35
CA LEU A 170 15.41 -4.13 -18.91
C LEU A 170 14.50 -5.14 -18.23
N GLU A 171 15.06 -5.98 -17.38
CA GLU A 171 14.30 -7.00 -16.66
C GLU A 171 13.28 -6.38 -15.70
N ASN A 172 13.63 -5.24 -15.09
CA ASN A 172 12.76 -4.42 -14.24
C ASN A 172 11.49 -4.00 -15.00
N SER A 173 11.62 -3.63 -16.29
CA SER A 173 10.47 -3.22 -17.12
C SER A 173 9.56 -4.40 -17.45
N LYS A 174 10.14 -5.57 -17.77
CA LYS A 174 9.36 -6.78 -18.03
C LYS A 174 8.58 -7.25 -16.79
N ASN A 175 9.23 -7.24 -15.63
CA ASN A 175 8.59 -7.61 -14.37
C ASN A 175 7.43 -6.68 -14.05
N PHE A 176 7.63 -5.37 -14.23
CA PHE A 176 6.54 -4.40 -14.08
C PHE A 176 5.33 -4.75 -14.95
N ILE A 177 5.55 -5.01 -16.24
CA ILE A 177 4.47 -5.34 -17.17
C ILE A 177 3.76 -6.65 -16.78
N ASN A 178 4.50 -7.69 -16.41
CA ASN A 178 3.93 -8.96 -15.98
C ASN A 178 3.03 -8.77 -14.75
N HIS A 179 3.51 -8.06 -13.74
CA HIS A 179 2.74 -7.78 -12.53
C HIS A 179 1.46 -6.99 -12.81
N ILE A 180 1.53 -5.93 -13.64
CA ILE A 180 0.34 -5.16 -14.02
C ILE A 180 -0.67 -6.04 -14.76
N ASN A 181 -0.21 -6.97 -15.60
CA ASN A 181 -1.10 -7.90 -16.30
C ASN A 181 -1.78 -8.88 -15.33
N GLU A 182 -1.06 -9.37 -14.32
CA GLU A 182 -1.61 -10.21 -13.25
C GLU A 182 -2.63 -9.44 -12.38
N LEU A 183 -2.33 -8.20 -11.99
CA LEU A 183 -3.25 -7.36 -11.22
C LEU A 183 -4.55 -7.08 -11.97
N ASN A 184 -4.49 -6.74 -13.26
CA ASN A 184 -5.68 -6.46 -14.07
C ASN A 184 -6.60 -7.68 -14.24
N ALA A 185 -6.06 -8.90 -14.12
CA ALA A 185 -6.87 -10.11 -14.17
C ALA A 185 -7.65 -10.37 -12.86
N ASN A 186 -7.20 -9.79 -11.73
CA ASN A 186 -7.62 -10.21 -10.39
C ASN A 186 -8.24 -9.10 -9.51
N ARG A 187 -8.40 -7.86 -9.99
CA ARG A 187 -8.97 -6.74 -9.20
C ARG A 187 -10.14 -6.03 -9.87
N THR A 188 -11.23 -5.86 -9.11
CA THR A 188 -12.32 -4.91 -9.38
C THR A 188 -11.93 -3.53 -8.84
N VAL A 189 -11.79 -2.55 -9.72
CA VAL A 189 -11.43 -1.16 -9.34
C VAL A 189 -12.65 -0.47 -8.74
N PHE A 190 -12.60 -0.16 -7.43
CA PHE A 190 -13.65 0.57 -6.73
C PHE A 190 -13.44 2.09 -6.89
N SER A 191 -14.48 2.83 -7.30
CA SER A 191 -14.40 4.26 -7.61
C SER A 191 -14.72 5.21 -6.44
N PHE A 192 -14.90 4.68 -5.22
CA PHE A 192 -15.41 5.42 -4.07
C PHE A 192 -14.31 6.12 -3.23
N GLU A 193 -13.05 5.73 -3.42
CA GLU A 193 -11.98 5.89 -2.42
C GLU A 193 -11.34 7.31 -2.41
N ASN A 194 -11.31 8.01 -3.56
CA ASN A 194 -10.68 9.34 -3.65
C ASN A 194 -11.36 10.44 -2.80
N GLN A 195 -12.65 10.30 -2.46
CA GLN A 195 -13.34 11.29 -1.61
C GLN A 195 -13.06 11.11 -0.10
N LEU A 196 -12.69 9.91 0.35
CA LEU A 196 -12.39 9.66 1.77
C LEU A 196 -11.07 10.32 2.17
N LEU A 197 -10.06 10.18 1.33
CA LEU A 197 -8.68 10.63 1.60
C LEU A 197 -8.51 12.15 1.58
N THR A 198 -9.36 12.88 0.85
CA THR A 198 -9.30 14.35 0.74
C THR A 198 -10.22 15.08 1.73
N SER A 199 -10.98 14.36 2.56
CA SER A 199 -11.96 14.98 3.45
C SER A 199 -11.28 15.59 4.68
N THR A 200 -11.48 16.89 4.89
CA THR A 200 -11.07 17.60 6.11
C THR A 200 -11.99 17.19 7.25
N SER A 201 -11.66 16.09 7.92
CA SER A 201 -12.34 15.65 9.14
C SER A 201 -11.51 16.02 10.37
N ASN A 202 -12.19 16.38 11.46
CA ASN A 202 -11.56 16.51 12.77
C ASN A 202 -11.02 15.13 13.19
N SER A 203 -9.69 14.98 13.25
CA SER A 203 -9.06 13.79 13.81
C SER A 203 -9.13 13.83 15.33
N SER A 204 -9.32 12.67 15.94
CA SER A 204 -9.26 12.52 17.40
C SER A 204 -8.31 11.40 17.78
N ASN A 205 -7.71 11.53 18.97
CA ASN A 205 -6.91 10.46 19.57
C ASN A 205 -7.72 9.17 19.70
N VAL A 206 -7.03 8.05 19.59
CA VAL A 206 -7.61 6.71 19.70
C VAL A 206 -7.18 6.14 21.04
N ASP A 207 -8.12 5.96 21.97
CA ASP A 207 -7.82 5.33 23.25
C ASP A 207 -7.59 3.82 23.06
N LYS A 208 -6.68 3.23 23.85
CA LYS A 208 -6.34 1.80 23.78
C LYS A 208 -7.59 0.90 23.81
N ASP A 209 -8.51 1.16 24.73
CA ASP A 209 -9.74 0.36 24.88
C ASP A 209 -10.67 0.51 23.68
N THR A 210 -10.64 1.66 23.01
CA THR A 210 -11.41 1.91 21.79
C THR A 210 -10.74 1.34 20.55
N LEU A 211 -9.41 1.14 20.58
CA LEU A 211 -8.64 0.55 19.49
C LEU A 211 -8.84 -0.97 19.39
N LEU A 212 -9.05 -1.69 20.49
CA LEU A 212 -9.25 -3.13 20.45
C LEU A 212 -10.56 -3.51 19.71
N GLY A 213 -10.51 -4.61 18.97
CA GLY A 213 -11.66 -5.16 18.24
C GLY A 213 -11.30 -5.79 16.90
N ASP A 214 -12.35 -6.27 16.23
CA ASP A 214 -12.29 -6.74 14.85
C ASP A 214 -12.66 -5.61 13.90
N TYR A 215 -11.87 -5.48 12.84
CA TYR A 215 -12.03 -4.48 11.81
C TYR A 215 -12.04 -5.10 10.42
N GLU A 216 -12.85 -4.49 9.56
CA GLU A 216 -12.90 -4.75 8.13
C GLU A 216 -12.71 -3.43 7.38
N GLY A 217 -12.00 -3.51 6.27
CA GLY A 217 -11.75 -2.36 5.42
C GLY A 217 -10.74 -2.66 4.33
N HIS A 218 -9.87 -1.69 4.08
CA HIS A 218 -8.93 -1.74 2.96
C HIS A 218 -7.54 -1.29 3.37
N ILE A 219 -6.54 -1.93 2.77
CA ILE A 219 -5.16 -1.45 2.71
C ILE A 219 -4.97 -0.72 1.39
N PHE A 220 -4.37 0.46 1.45
CA PHE A 220 -4.11 1.34 0.32
C PHE A 220 -2.61 1.54 0.15
N ASP A 221 -2.13 1.23 -1.04
CA ASP A 221 -0.80 1.61 -1.47
C ASP A 221 -0.93 2.99 -2.13
N MET A 222 -0.24 3.97 -1.56
CA MET A 222 -0.24 5.32 -2.09
C MET A 222 0.97 5.54 -2.99
N ASP A 223 0.91 6.60 -3.78
CA ASP A 223 2.09 7.14 -4.41
C ASP A 223 3.05 7.70 -3.35
N TRP A 224 4.29 7.95 -3.75
CA TRP A 224 5.32 8.49 -2.84
C TRP A 224 4.98 9.86 -2.25
N SER A 225 4.07 10.61 -2.86
CA SER A 225 3.55 11.87 -2.30
C SER A 225 2.51 11.67 -1.20
N GLY A 226 1.92 10.46 -1.09
CA GLY A 226 0.82 10.15 -0.19
C GLY A 226 -0.53 10.72 -0.63
N ASN A 227 -0.65 11.26 -1.84
CA ASN A 227 -1.84 11.99 -2.31
C ASN A 227 -2.68 11.20 -3.32
N LYS A 228 -2.10 10.18 -3.98
CA LYS A 228 -2.79 9.38 -4.99
C LYS A 228 -2.79 7.91 -4.60
N VAL A 229 -3.96 7.28 -4.64
CA VAL A 229 -4.07 5.82 -4.48
C VAL A 229 -3.53 5.15 -5.75
N ILE A 230 -2.59 4.22 -5.58
CA ILE A 230 -2.04 3.37 -6.64
C ILE A 230 -2.81 2.05 -6.68
N SER A 231 -3.04 1.46 -5.52
CA SER A 231 -3.79 0.21 -5.37
C SER A 231 -4.53 0.12 -4.04
N SER A 232 -5.51 -0.76 -4.00
CA SER A 232 -6.14 -1.20 -2.77
C SER A 232 -6.35 -2.70 -2.72
N ASP A 233 -6.38 -3.24 -1.51
CA ASP A 233 -6.83 -4.61 -1.23
C ASP A 233 -7.73 -4.65 0.02
N ASN A 234 -8.59 -5.67 0.11
CA ASN A 234 -9.41 -5.89 1.29
C ASN A 234 -8.52 -6.33 2.45
N LEU A 235 -8.85 -5.82 3.64
CA LEU A 235 -8.12 -6.06 4.86
C LEU A 235 -9.06 -6.40 6.00
N GLN A 236 -8.72 -7.46 6.72
CA GLN A 236 -9.24 -7.74 8.06
C GLN A 236 -8.14 -7.48 9.07
N LEU A 237 -8.47 -6.77 10.15
CA LEU A 237 -7.55 -6.50 11.26
C LEU A 237 -8.22 -6.84 12.58
N ASN A 238 -7.61 -7.73 13.35
CA ASN A 238 -8.01 -8.03 14.72
C ASN A 238 -6.91 -7.52 15.66
N LEU A 239 -7.31 -6.66 16.61
CA LEU A 239 -6.46 -6.12 17.66
C LEU A 239 -6.99 -6.60 19.01
N THR A 240 -6.20 -7.40 19.74
CA THR A 240 -6.59 -7.94 21.05
C THR A 240 -5.54 -7.65 22.11
N GLN A 241 -5.96 -7.62 23.37
CA GLN A 241 -5.05 -7.45 24.50
C GLN A 241 -4.33 -8.78 24.78
N SER A 242 -3.00 -8.74 24.93
CA SER A 242 -2.22 -9.89 25.40
C SER A 242 -2.70 -10.36 26.78
N LYS A 243 -2.49 -11.65 27.10
CA LYS A 243 -2.99 -12.27 28.35
C LYS A 243 -2.47 -11.61 29.63
N ASP A 244 -1.25 -11.07 29.58
CA ASP A 244 -0.59 -10.38 30.69
C ASP A 244 -0.90 -8.88 30.73
N GLY A 245 -1.64 -8.36 29.75
CA GLY A 245 -2.00 -6.93 29.68
C GLY A 245 -0.89 -6.02 29.12
N SER A 246 0.27 -6.57 28.76
CA SER A 246 1.47 -5.79 28.43
C SER A 246 1.48 -5.27 26.98
N SER A 247 0.93 -6.00 26.02
CA SER A 247 1.01 -5.70 24.58
C SER A 247 -0.33 -5.85 23.86
N ILE A 248 -0.43 -5.35 22.63
CA ILE A 248 -1.54 -5.61 21.72
C ILE A 248 -1.10 -6.70 20.76
N GLU A 249 -1.87 -7.79 20.68
CA GLU A 249 -1.76 -8.81 19.65
C GLU A 249 -2.43 -8.30 18.37
N ILE A 250 -1.74 -8.46 17.25
CA ILE A 250 -2.10 -7.96 15.92
C ILE A 250 -2.28 -9.17 15.01
N LEU A 251 -3.47 -9.33 14.44
CA LEU A 251 -3.75 -10.29 13.39
C LEU A 251 -4.30 -9.50 12.19
N MET A 252 -3.52 -9.44 11.12
CA MET A 252 -3.87 -8.73 9.88
C MET A 252 -3.97 -9.75 8.75
N GLN A 253 -5.03 -9.68 7.96
CA GLN A 253 -5.27 -10.60 6.85
C GLN A 253 -5.68 -9.84 5.59
N THR A 254 -4.94 -10.04 4.51
CA THR A 254 -5.30 -9.64 3.14
C THR A 254 -5.80 -10.85 2.36
N ARG A 255 -6.13 -10.69 1.07
CA ARG A 255 -6.47 -11.83 0.20
C ARG A 255 -5.33 -12.83 0.05
N GLU A 256 -4.10 -12.35 0.08
CA GLU A 256 -2.91 -13.15 -0.24
C GLU A 256 -2.08 -13.55 0.98
N SER A 257 -2.25 -12.88 2.12
CA SER A 257 -1.34 -13.03 3.24
C SER A 257 -2.02 -12.84 4.59
N ILE A 258 -1.47 -13.51 5.60
CA ILE A 258 -1.86 -13.36 7.00
C ILE A 258 -0.60 -12.98 7.77
N PHE A 259 -0.68 -11.92 8.56
CA PHE A 259 0.40 -11.37 9.36
C PHE A 259 -0.03 -11.38 10.82
N ASN A 260 0.84 -11.94 11.67
CA ASN A 260 0.61 -12.03 13.10
C ASN A 260 1.80 -11.40 13.82
N GLY A 261 1.53 -10.58 14.82
CA GLY A 261 2.56 -10.01 15.67
C GLY A 261 1.98 -9.47 16.96
N SER A 262 2.83 -8.85 17.76
CA SER A 262 2.39 -8.11 18.94
C SER A 262 3.25 -6.87 19.11
N GLY A 263 2.74 -5.89 19.86
CA GLY A 263 3.45 -4.63 20.07
C GLY A 263 2.93 -3.83 21.24
N TYR A 264 3.72 -2.86 21.72
CA TYR A 264 3.28 -1.96 22.77
C TYR A 264 2.50 -0.79 22.19
N PHE A 265 1.41 -0.42 22.86
CA PHE A 265 0.62 0.74 22.49
C PHE A 265 1.00 1.96 23.33
N TYR A 266 1.36 3.05 22.66
CA TYR A 266 1.67 4.33 23.28
C TYR A 266 1.32 5.49 22.34
N ASN A 267 0.57 6.48 22.84
CA ASN A 267 0.18 7.69 22.10
C ASN A 267 -0.38 7.44 20.68
N ASN A 268 -1.41 6.58 20.57
CA ASN A 268 -2.03 6.17 19.30
C ASN A 268 -1.13 5.34 18.37
N VAL A 269 0.04 4.91 18.81
CA VAL A 269 0.97 4.11 17.99
C VAL A 269 1.14 2.74 18.62
N ILE A 270 1.03 1.70 17.79
CA ILE A 270 1.53 0.36 18.14
C ILE A 270 2.97 0.27 17.63
N TYR A 271 3.89 -0.15 18.51
CA TYR A 271 5.28 -0.49 18.18
C TYR A 271 5.44 -2.00 18.21
N PRO A 272 5.40 -2.68 17.05
CA PRO A 272 5.51 -4.13 16.99
C PRO A 272 6.89 -4.64 17.44
N GLU A 273 6.92 -5.78 18.14
CA GLU A 273 8.15 -6.49 18.46
C GLU A 273 8.49 -7.48 17.34
N GLY A 274 9.37 -7.08 16.41
CA GLY A 274 9.91 -7.98 15.38
C GLY A 274 8.89 -8.47 14.35
N LEU A 275 7.82 -7.71 14.12
CA LEU A 275 6.85 -8.01 13.06
C LEU A 275 7.49 -7.77 11.70
N GLU A 276 7.72 -8.85 10.96
CA GLU A 276 8.16 -8.82 9.57
C GLU A 276 7.04 -9.24 8.63
N VAL A 277 6.78 -8.39 7.64
CA VAL A 277 5.75 -8.60 6.61
C VAL A 277 6.47 -8.87 5.30
N VAL A 278 6.22 -10.04 4.73
CA VAL A 278 6.68 -10.35 3.38
C VAL A 278 5.60 -9.92 2.41
N LEU A 279 5.84 -8.82 1.70
CA LEU A 279 4.93 -8.39 0.64
C LEU A 279 5.36 -9.07 -0.67
N PRO A 280 4.49 -9.91 -1.26
CA PRO A 280 4.72 -10.37 -2.61
C PRO A 280 4.60 -9.16 -3.55
N PHE A 281 5.58 -8.96 -4.42
CA PHE A 281 5.56 -7.93 -5.48
C PHE A 281 5.63 -6.45 -5.06
N ALA A 282 5.82 -6.11 -3.77
CA ALA A 282 6.27 -4.76 -3.41
C ALA A 282 7.65 -4.56 -4.06
N TYR A 283 7.79 -3.54 -4.92
CA TYR A 283 8.96 -3.29 -5.80
C TYR A 283 9.08 -4.20 -7.02
N VAL A 284 8.16 -3.98 -7.96
CA VAL A 284 8.17 -4.64 -9.28
C VAL A 284 9.41 -4.28 -10.14
N ASP A 285 10.12 -3.23 -9.76
CA ASP A 285 11.36 -2.74 -10.35
C ASP A 285 12.62 -3.39 -9.75
N ARG A 286 12.52 -4.47 -8.95
CA ARG A 286 13.68 -5.19 -8.37
C ARG A 286 13.68 -6.68 -8.74
N PRO A 287 14.01 -7.04 -10.00
CA PRO A 287 13.98 -8.42 -10.50
C PRO A 287 14.87 -9.39 -9.71
N GLU A 288 15.90 -8.88 -9.04
CA GLU A 288 16.81 -9.64 -8.17
C GLU A 288 16.12 -10.21 -6.92
N TYR A 289 14.96 -9.69 -6.51
CA TYR A 289 14.28 -10.08 -5.29
C TYR A 289 12.89 -10.66 -5.55
N LYS A 290 12.73 -11.96 -5.27
CA LYS A 290 11.42 -12.62 -5.35
C LYS A 290 10.45 -12.18 -4.24
N ASN A 291 11.00 -11.96 -3.05
CA ASN A 291 10.29 -11.53 -1.86
C ASN A 291 11.11 -10.44 -1.17
N ILE A 292 10.44 -9.41 -0.66
CA ILE A 292 11.03 -8.38 0.19
C ILE A 292 10.33 -8.45 1.55
N SER A 293 11.14 -8.55 2.61
CA SER A 293 10.66 -8.46 3.98
C SER A 293 10.71 -7.01 4.45
N TRP A 294 9.66 -6.60 5.14
CA TRP A 294 9.46 -5.29 5.72
C TRP A 294 9.32 -5.43 7.23
N ALA A 295 10.28 -4.90 7.98
CA ALA A 295 10.16 -4.79 9.42
C ALA A 295 9.21 -3.62 9.73
N ILE A 296 8.06 -3.92 10.35
CA ILE A 296 7.09 -2.92 10.75
C ILE A 296 7.61 -2.23 12.02
N ASN A 297 7.98 -0.97 11.90
CA ASN A 297 8.52 -0.18 13.00
C ASN A 297 7.41 0.42 13.85
N SER A 298 6.33 0.86 13.20
CA SER A 298 5.26 1.62 13.83
C SER A 298 3.95 1.46 13.04
N ILE A 299 2.83 1.42 13.76
CA ILE A 299 1.49 1.54 13.19
C ILE A 299 0.78 2.64 13.96
N SER A 300 0.62 3.81 13.35
CA SER A 300 -0.05 4.95 13.97
C SER A 300 -1.53 4.98 13.59
N PHE A 301 -2.40 5.31 14.54
CA PHE A 301 -3.85 5.28 14.35
C PHE A 301 -4.47 6.66 14.55
N GLU A 302 -5.49 6.96 13.75
CA GLU A 302 -6.36 8.11 13.95
C GLU A 302 -7.82 7.72 13.71
N SER A 303 -8.75 8.30 14.47
CA SER A 303 -10.18 8.18 14.18
C SER A 303 -10.65 9.41 13.40
N LYS A 304 -11.40 9.18 12.33
CA LYS A 304 -11.99 10.21 11.48
C LYS A 304 -13.48 9.94 11.27
N LYS A 305 -14.29 10.99 11.43
CA LYS A 305 -15.72 10.96 11.10
C LYS A 305 -15.96 11.49 9.69
N ILE A 306 -16.47 10.64 8.82
CA ILE A 306 -16.76 10.96 7.42
C ILE A 306 -18.24 10.70 7.17
N LYS A 307 -18.99 11.75 6.82
CA LYS A 307 -20.45 11.70 6.56
C LYS A 307 -21.30 11.11 7.71
N GLY A 308 -20.77 11.12 8.94
CA GLY A 308 -21.45 10.64 10.15
C GLY A 308 -20.94 9.29 10.65
N ASP A 309 -20.23 8.53 9.80
CA ASP A 309 -19.64 7.24 10.14
C ASP A 309 -18.21 7.43 10.65
N GLU A 310 -17.80 6.59 11.60
CA GLU A 310 -16.48 6.61 12.19
C GLU A 310 -15.57 5.58 11.52
N TYR A 311 -14.42 6.05 11.04
CA TYR A 311 -13.39 5.25 10.40
C TYR A 311 -12.11 5.32 11.22
N LEU A 312 -11.46 4.18 11.37
CA LEU A 312 -10.12 4.08 11.91
C LEU A 312 -9.14 4.10 10.74
N PHE A 313 -8.31 5.13 10.68
CA PHE A 313 -7.18 5.17 9.76
C PHE A 313 -5.95 4.66 10.49
N ALA A 314 -5.11 3.91 9.78
CA ALA A 314 -3.80 3.52 10.28
C ALA A 314 -2.71 3.79 9.25
N HIS A 315 -1.57 4.31 9.68
CA HIS A 315 -0.40 4.49 8.83
C HIS A 315 0.69 3.52 9.27
N ILE A 316 1.27 2.81 8.32
CA ILE A 316 2.31 1.81 8.56
C ILE A 316 3.67 2.41 8.22
N ASP A 317 4.54 2.48 9.22
CA ASP A 317 5.96 2.76 9.02
C ASP A 317 6.73 1.45 9.00
N ALA A 318 7.44 1.18 7.92
CA ALA A 318 8.25 -0.02 7.79
C ALA A 318 9.58 0.23 7.08
N TRP A 319 10.54 -0.66 7.34
CA TRP A 319 11.88 -0.60 6.77
C TRP A 319 12.27 -1.94 6.17
N SER A 320 12.87 -1.92 4.98
CA SER A 320 13.49 -3.11 4.42
C SER A 320 15.00 -3.08 4.66
N SER A 321 15.50 -4.02 5.46
CA SER A 321 16.96 -4.22 5.63
C SER A 321 17.66 -4.62 4.33
N LYS A 322 16.91 -5.18 3.37
CA LYS A 322 17.44 -5.61 2.09
C LYS A 322 17.61 -4.46 1.11
N LEU A 323 16.62 -3.56 1.06
CA LEU A 323 16.66 -2.38 0.20
C LEU A 323 17.39 -1.20 0.86
N GLN A 324 17.43 -1.19 2.19
CA GLN A 324 17.87 -0.06 3.01
C GLN A 324 17.05 1.19 2.70
N GLU A 325 15.73 0.99 2.60
CA GLU A 325 14.74 1.99 2.21
C GLU A 325 13.45 1.80 3.02
N PRO A 326 12.67 2.88 3.24
CA PRO A 326 11.36 2.80 3.86
C PRO A 326 10.31 2.22 2.89
N LEU A 327 9.22 1.70 3.45
CA LEU A 327 8.03 1.32 2.68
C LEU A 327 7.40 2.57 2.06
N GLU A 328 6.80 2.43 0.88
CA GLU A 328 5.93 3.45 0.31
C GLU A 328 4.80 3.81 1.29
N PRO A 329 4.21 5.02 1.20
CA PRO A 329 3.14 5.39 2.11
C PRO A 329 1.96 4.41 1.99
N THR A 330 1.69 3.69 3.07
CA THR A 330 0.61 2.69 3.15
C THR A 330 -0.40 3.11 4.21
N ILE A 331 -1.67 3.17 3.82
CA ILE A 331 -2.77 3.61 4.67
C ILE A 331 -3.79 2.48 4.80
N LEU A 332 -4.21 2.18 6.02
CA LEU A 332 -5.35 1.33 6.29
C LEU A 332 -6.56 2.22 6.54
N VAL A 333 -7.70 1.91 5.94
CA VAL A 333 -8.98 2.52 6.28
C VAL A 333 -9.92 1.43 6.74
N LEU A 334 -10.30 1.49 8.00
CA LEU A 334 -10.93 0.41 8.72
C LEU A 334 -12.23 0.88 9.37
N THR A 335 -13.17 -0.04 9.45
CA THR A 335 -14.40 0.09 10.25
C THR A 335 -14.44 -1.08 11.21
N LYS A 336 -14.90 -0.87 12.45
CA LYS A 336 -15.18 -2.03 13.33
C LYS A 336 -16.21 -2.92 12.65
N ASN A 337 -16.17 -4.23 12.89
CA ASN A 337 -17.06 -5.29 12.37
C ASN A 337 -18.56 -5.08 12.67
N GLN A 338 -19.09 -3.93 12.26
CA GLN A 338 -20.44 -3.45 12.35
C GLN A 338 -20.63 -2.47 11.19
N LEU A 339 -20.62 -2.96 9.94
CA LEU A 339 -21.34 -2.38 8.79
C LEU A 339 -21.08 -3.23 7.52
N GLY A 340 -22.11 -3.86 6.97
CA GLY A 340 -22.01 -4.49 5.64
C GLY A 340 -23.17 -5.42 5.30
N LEU A 341 -24.25 -4.87 4.73
CA LEU A 341 -25.33 -5.63 4.10
C LEU A 341 -24.76 -6.51 2.97
N SER A 342 -25.27 -7.73 2.80
CA SER A 342 -24.87 -8.65 1.73
C SER A 342 -25.13 -8.06 0.33
N GLU A 343 -24.40 -8.50 -0.71
CA GLU A 343 -24.65 -8.10 -2.11
C GLU A 343 -26.14 -8.24 -2.51
N SER A 344 -26.83 -9.28 -2.02
CA SER A 344 -28.27 -9.47 -2.24
C SER A 344 -29.15 -8.38 -1.61
N GLU A 345 -28.69 -7.76 -0.53
CA GLU A 345 -29.38 -6.67 0.16
C GLU A 345 -29.09 -5.33 -0.52
N ILE A 346 -27.88 -5.14 -1.07
CA ILE A 346 -27.51 -3.98 -1.90
C ILE A 346 -28.27 -4.00 -3.23
N ASP A 347 -28.38 -5.15 -3.89
CA ASP A 347 -29.17 -5.32 -5.12
C ASP A 347 -30.66 -5.04 -4.87
N GLY A 348 -31.19 -5.49 -3.72
CA GLY A 348 -32.55 -5.19 -3.29
C GLY A 348 -32.79 -3.72 -2.93
N ILE A 349 -31.75 -2.97 -2.53
CA ILE A 349 -31.81 -1.52 -2.27
C ILE A 349 -31.72 -0.72 -3.58
N ALA A 350 -30.92 -1.18 -4.55
CA ALA A 350 -30.78 -0.56 -5.86
C ALA A 350 -32.03 -0.75 -6.74
N ALA A 351 -32.75 -1.86 -6.56
CA ALA A 351 -33.98 -2.18 -7.28
C ALA A 351 -35.26 -1.77 -6.52
N GLN A 352 -35.33 -0.53 -5.99
CA GLN A 352 -36.57 -0.01 -5.41
C GLN A 352 -37.65 0.18 -6.49
N ASN A 353 -38.30 -0.92 -6.85
CA ASN A 353 -39.61 -0.94 -7.48
C ASN A 353 -40.67 -0.79 -6.38
N ASP A 354 -41.82 -0.18 -6.71
CA ASP A 354 -42.98 0.09 -5.84
C ASP A 354 -43.69 -1.18 -5.27
N PHE A 355 -43.00 -2.32 -5.24
CA PHE A 355 -43.48 -3.66 -4.92
C PHE A 355 -43.94 -3.82 -3.47
N ILE A 356 -43.32 -3.10 -2.52
CA ILE A 356 -43.78 -3.00 -1.13
C ILE A 356 -44.19 -1.55 -0.88
N LYS A 357 -45.40 -1.31 -0.37
CA LYS A 357 -45.91 -0.01 0.04
C LYS A 357 -46.22 -0.05 1.53
N VAL A 358 -45.81 0.99 2.25
CA VAL A 358 -46.07 1.09 3.69
C VAL A 358 -46.82 2.38 3.95
N TYR A 359 -47.99 2.25 4.55
CA TYR A 359 -48.85 3.37 4.89
C TYR A 359 -48.87 3.53 6.42
N PRO A 360 -48.41 4.66 6.96
CA PRO A 360 -48.55 4.93 8.39
C PRO A 360 -50.04 5.06 8.74
N ASN A 361 -50.49 4.42 9.83
CA ASN A 361 -51.81 4.70 10.38
C ASN A 361 -51.72 6.03 11.17
N PRO A 362 -52.42 7.10 10.79
CA PRO A 362 -52.24 8.41 11.44
C PRO A 362 -52.85 8.48 12.85
N VAL A 363 -53.54 7.45 13.31
CA VAL A 363 -54.30 7.45 14.58
C VAL A 363 -53.75 6.44 15.61
N GLU A 364 -52.97 5.46 15.18
CA GLU A 364 -52.41 4.38 16.02
C GLU A 364 -50.93 4.16 15.66
N THR A 365 -50.16 3.44 16.49
CA THR A 365 -48.75 3.10 16.23
C THR A 365 -48.54 2.03 15.15
N ASP A 366 -49.63 1.61 14.51
CA ASP A 366 -49.66 0.58 13.49
C ASP A 366 -49.27 1.13 12.11
N PHE A 367 -48.79 0.25 11.24
CA PHE A 367 -48.67 0.55 9.82
C PHE A 367 -49.22 -0.59 8.97
N LEU A 368 -49.72 -0.23 7.79
CA LEU A 368 -50.19 -1.18 6.79
C LEU A 368 -49.08 -1.42 5.78
N VAL A 369 -48.67 -2.68 5.65
CA VAL A 369 -47.75 -3.12 4.60
C VAL A 369 -48.58 -3.76 3.49
N GLN A 370 -48.49 -3.19 2.30
CA GLN A 370 -49.06 -3.74 1.08
C GLN A 370 -47.94 -4.23 0.17
N TYR A 371 -48.09 -5.41 -0.41
CA TYR A 371 -47.13 -5.95 -1.40
C TYR A 371 -47.86 -6.79 -2.43
N GLU A 372 -47.35 -6.84 -3.66
CA GLU A 372 -47.98 -7.57 -4.76
C GLU A 372 -47.22 -8.86 -5.07
N LEU A 373 -47.82 -10.03 -4.91
CA LEU A 373 -47.15 -11.27 -5.29
C LEU A 373 -47.31 -11.53 -6.79
N PRO A 374 -46.22 -11.75 -7.55
CA PRO A 374 -46.28 -11.99 -9.00
C PRO A 374 -46.78 -13.39 -9.35
N TYR A 375 -46.81 -14.32 -8.39
CA TYR A 375 -47.32 -15.67 -8.52
C TYR A 375 -47.74 -16.22 -7.16
N ASP A 376 -48.56 -17.28 -7.15
CA ASP A 376 -48.90 -18.03 -5.95
C ASP A 376 -47.63 -18.53 -5.25
N SER A 377 -47.41 -18.14 -4.00
CA SER A 377 -46.20 -18.49 -3.25
C SER A 377 -46.42 -18.45 -1.74
N ASN A 378 -45.58 -19.19 -1.03
CA ASN A 378 -45.40 -18.93 0.40
C ASN A 378 -44.56 -17.68 0.54
N SER A 379 -45.01 -16.76 1.39
CA SER A 379 -44.33 -15.51 1.66
C SER A 379 -44.02 -15.37 3.15
N GLN A 380 -42.87 -14.79 3.45
CA GLN A 380 -42.46 -14.40 4.78
C GLN A 380 -42.05 -12.94 4.75
N LEU A 381 -42.63 -12.13 5.63
CA LEU A 381 -42.30 -10.73 5.75
C LEU A 381 -41.64 -10.51 7.11
N THR A 382 -40.40 -10.00 7.12
CA THR A 382 -39.64 -9.78 8.35
C THR A 382 -39.03 -8.38 8.32
N LEU A 383 -39.10 -7.69 9.45
CA LEU A 383 -38.45 -6.41 9.66
C LEU A 383 -37.05 -6.64 10.24
N TYR A 384 -36.05 -5.98 9.66
CA TYR A 384 -34.66 -6.01 10.06
C TYR A 384 -34.19 -4.60 10.44
N ASN A 385 -33.19 -4.50 11.31
CA ASN A 385 -32.48 -3.23 11.50
C ASN A 385 -31.47 -3.00 10.35
N MET A 386 -30.87 -1.82 10.26
CA MET A 386 -29.88 -1.50 9.21
C MET A 386 -28.60 -2.38 9.25
N MET A 387 -28.41 -3.14 10.33
CA MET A 387 -27.31 -4.08 10.52
C MET A 387 -27.68 -5.52 10.10
N GLY A 388 -28.88 -5.75 9.54
CA GLY A 388 -29.31 -7.06 9.05
C GLY A 388 -29.83 -8.03 10.13
N TYR A 389 -29.99 -7.61 11.38
CA TYR A 389 -30.60 -8.44 12.43
C TYR A 389 -32.12 -8.38 12.37
N PRO A 390 -32.84 -9.54 12.47
CA PRO A 390 -34.29 -9.56 12.47
C PRO A 390 -34.82 -8.91 13.76
N VAL A 391 -35.61 -7.86 13.59
CA VAL A 391 -36.27 -7.12 14.68
C VAL A 391 -37.60 -7.78 15.01
N LYS A 392 -38.41 -8.08 13.99
CA LYS A 392 -39.75 -8.66 14.18
C LYS A 392 -40.23 -9.38 12.92
N SER A 393 -40.75 -10.60 13.09
CA SER A 393 -41.42 -11.30 11.99
C SER A 393 -42.87 -10.87 11.88
N LEU A 394 -43.30 -10.46 10.69
CA LEU A 394 -44.61 -9.87 10.39
C LEU A 394 -45.56 -10.91 9.82
N SER A 395 -45.04 -11.88 9.08
CA SER A 395 -45.73 -13.09 8.66
C SER A 395 -44.74 -14.24 8.60
N ASN A 396 -45.16 -15.45 8.95
CA ASN A 396 -44.29 -16.64 8.92
C ASN A 396 -44.77 -17.62 7.86
N ASN A 397 -44.12 -17.60 6.69
CA ASN A 397 -44.25 -18.59 5.61
C ASN A 397 -45.71 -18.93 5.25
N VAL A 398 -46.50 -17.91 4.92
CA VAL A 398 -47.94 -18.03 4.64
C VAL A 398 -48.16 -18.20 3.14
N TYR A 399 -48.92 -19.22 2.75
CA TYR A 399 -49.34 -19.38 1.36
C TYR A 399 -50.33 -18.28 0.95
N GLN A 400 -50.01 -17.55 -0.11
CA GLN A 400 -50.83 -16.47 -0.64
C GLN A 400 -50.93 -16.59 -2.17
N ARG A 401 -52.10 -16.24 -2.70
CA ARG A 401 -52.32 -16.21 -4.16
C ARG A 401 -51.66 -14.98 -4.78
N GLN A 402 -51.37 -15.07 -6.07
CA GLN A 402 -50.94 -13.95 -6.90
C GLN A 402 -51.86 -12.73 -6.71
N GLY A 403 -51.26 -11.55 -6.66
CA GLY A 403 -51.93 -10.27 -6.50
C GLY A 403 -51.60 -9.57 -5.19
N ILE A 404 -52.31 -8.47 -4.95
CA ILE A 404 -52.03 -7.55 -3.85
C ILE A 404 -52.44 -8.14 -2.50
N GLN A 405 -51.48 -8.18 -1.59
CA GLN A 405 -51.64 -8.57 -0.19
C GLN A 405 -51.55 -7.32 0.70
N THR A 406 -52.23 -7.35 1.84
CA THR A 406 -52.14 -6.26 2.83
C THR A 406 -52.10 -6.86 4.23
N LEU A 407 -51.08 -6.48 4.98
CA LEU A 407 -50.85 -6.87 6.37
C LEU A 407 -50.92 -5.63 7.25
N ARG A 408 -51.65 -5.73 8.36
CA ARG A 408 -51.64 -4.74 9.42
C ARG A 408 -50.65 -5.18 10.48
N PHE A 409 -49.85 -4.24 10.95
CA PHE A 409 -48.81 -4.51 11.92
C PHE A 409 -48.75 -3.43 12.99
N ASP A 410 -48.65 -3.86 14.25
CA ASP A 410 -48.40 -2.98 15.40
C ASP A 410 -46.90 -2.76 15.61
N GLY A 411 -46.48 -1.51 15.39
CA GLY A 411 -45.11 -1.07 15.55
C GLY A 411 -44.84 -0.36 16.87
N SER A 412 -45.75 -0.37 17.86
CA SER A 412 -45.60 0.31 19.15
C SER A 412 -44.30 -0.06 19.89
N ASP A 413 -43.85 -1.30 19.75
CA ASP A 413 -42.66 -1.88 20.39
C ASP A 413 -41.35 -1.65 19.62
N ILE A 414 -41.41 -1.06 18.43
CA ILE A 414 -40.23 -0.74 17.63
C ILE A 414 -39.70 0.64 18.03
N VAL A 415 -38.40 0.77 18.28
CA VAL A 415 -37.79 2.07 18.60
C VAL A 415 -37.68 2.97 17.35
N THR A 416 -37.45 4.27 17.57
CA THR A 416 -37.20 5.23 16.48
C THR A 416 -35.92 4.85 15.72
N GLY A 417 -35.93 4.88 14.39
CA GLY A 417 -34.76 4.49 13.60
C GLY A 417 -35.05 4.05 12.16
N ASN A 418 -33.99 3.62 11.48
CA ASN A 418 -34.04 3.09 10.12
C ASN A 418 -34.13 1.56 10.14
N TYR A 419 -34.98 1.00 9.27
CA TYR A 419 -35.25 -0.43 9.20
C TYR A 419 -35.32 -0.89 7.74
N VAL A 420 -35.08 -2.18 7.52
CA VAL A 420 -35.29 -2.84 6.23
C VAL A 420 -36.41 -3.85 6.38
N LEU A 421 -37.47 -3.67 5.60
CA LEU A 421 -38.57 -4.60 5.49
C LEU A 421 -38.29 -5.57 4.34
N LYS A 422 -38.14 -6.86 4.64
CA LYS A 422 -37.81 -7.89 3.66
C LYS A 422 -38.98 -8.86 3.48
N LEU A 423 -39.46 -8.97 2.25
CA LEU A 423 -40.40 -10.00 1.81
C LEU A 423 -39.62 -11.11 1.11
N SER A 424 -39.59 -12.30 1.71
CA SER A 424 -39.07 -13.51 1.08
C SER A 424 -40.23 -14.32 0.52
N THR A 425 -40.27 -14.48 -0.79
CA THR A 425 -41.04 -15.55 -1.45
C THR A 425 -40.06 -16.71 -1.66
N GLY A 426 -40.51 -17.96 -1.67
CA GLY A 426 -39.60 -19.12 -1.83
C GLY A 426 -38.72 -19.15 -3.09
N LYS A 427 -38.82 -18.13 -3.97
CA LYS A 427 -38.00 -17.94 -5.17
C LYS A 427 -37.26 -16.60 -5.22
N GLU A 428 -37.81 -15.54 -4.63
CA GLU A 428 -37.31 -14.16 -4.76
C GLU A 428 -37.45 -13.40 -3.44
N SER A 429 -36.54 -12.46 -3.18
CA SER A 429 -36.61 -11.56 -2.02
C SER A 429 -36.69 -10.10 -2.44
N TYR A 430 -37.55 -9.34 -1.78
CA TYR A 430 -37.77 -7.91 -2.03
C TYR A 430 -37.59 -7.11 -0.76
N ASN A 431 -36.91 -5.97 -0.85
CA ASN A 431 -36.55 -5.14 0.31
C ASN A 431 -37.16 -3.73 0.20
N LYS A 432 -37.54 -3.15 1.33
CA LYS A 432 -37.95 -1.74 1.42
C LYS A 432 -37.37 -1.08 2.68
N VAL A 433 -36.72 0.06 2.50
CA VAL A 433 -36.24 0.88 3.61
C VAL A 433 -37.42 1.62 4.25
N LEU A 434 -37.48 1.59 5.58
CA LEU A 434 -38.46 2.29 6.39
C LEU A 434 -37.74 3.21 7.37
N ILE A 435 -38.23 4.43 7.50
CA ILE A 435 -37.77 5.40 8.48
C ILE A 435 -38.90 5.57 9.50
N LYS A 436 -38.71 5.04 10.71
CA LYS A 436 -39.62 5.27 11.82
C LYS A 436 -39.16 6.53 12.56
N LYS A 437 -39.98 7.58 12.47
CA LYS A 437 -39.76 8.88 13.11
C LYS A 437 -40.18 8.91 14.56
#